data_AF-A0A554MXC4-F1
#
_entry.id   AF-A0A554MXC4-F1
#
_cell.length_a   1.000
_cell.length_b   1.000
_cell.length_c   1.000
_cell.angle_alpha   90.00
_cell.angle_beta   90.00
_cell.angle_gamma   90.00
#
_symmetry.space_group_name_H-M   'P 1'
#
loop_
_entity.id
_entity.type
_entity.pdbx_description
1 polymer ?
#
loop_
_entity_poly.entity_id
_entity_poly.type
_entity_poly.pdbx_seq_one_letter_code
_entity_poly.pdbx_strand_id
1 'polypeptide(L)'
;MDTRRVALAVVLGGLVVAVLTVGVQGLVAPFLTTDGYNPPNSTATPDDGAPGDGAPGDGTPAGSSTPVNSDYERATVVVTDGNGTELGRIRAAVAESYQQKYTGLSETDYLPADRGMLFPYDEPGNHTYVMRGMSFGIDIVYIDADGTITRIHHAEEPPEGADGNDYEYPGYGQYVLEVNYEWTTRHNVSVGDEVRIEGYER
;
A
#
# COMPACT_ATOMS: atom_id res chain seq x y z
N MET A 1 -22.15 -55.31 13.17
CA MET A 1 -21.17 -55.61 12.12
C MET A 1 -20.16 -54.48 12.11
N ASP A 2 -19.08 -54.68 12.86
CA ASP A 2 -17.92 -53.79 12.93
C ASP A 2 -17.10 -53.88 11.65
N THR A 3 -16.58 -52.76 11.15
CA THR A 3 -15.46 -52.77 10.19
C THR A 3 -14.51 -51.65 10.54
N ARG A 4 -13.45 -52.02 11.27
CA ARG A 4 -12.22 -51.24 11.46
C ARG A 4 -11.24 -51.56 10.33
N ARG A 5 -10.68 -50.55 9.65
CA ARG A 5 -9.36 -50.50 8.96
C ARG A 5 -9.01 -49.01 8.85
N VAL A 6 -8.16 -48.36 9.66
CA VAL A 6 -6.70 -48.44 9.93
C VAL A 6 -5.80 -48.11 8.73
N ALA A 7 -5.17 -46.92 8.85
CA ALA A 7 -3.83 -46.45 8.45
C ALA A 7 -3.49 -46.21 6.96
N LEU A 8 -2.96 -45.00 6.68
CA LEU A 8 -1.52 -44.87 6.41
C LEU A 8 -1.05 -43.40 6.57
N ALA A 9 -0.02 -43.21 7.40
CA ALA A 9 0.74 -41.98 7.53
C ALA A 9 1.88 -41.97 6.50
N VAL A 10 2.19 -40.80 5.92
CA VAL A 10 3.46 -40.56 5.22
C VAL A 10 4.07 -39.29 5.81
N VAL A 11 5.14 -39.50 6.57
CA VAL A 11 6.07 -38.48 7.05
C VAL A 11 7.31 -38.55 6.17
N LEU A 12 7.64 -37.47 5.48
CA LEU A 12 8.93 -37.21 4.85
C LEU A 12 9.29 -35.79 5.31
N GLY A 13 10.39 -35.50 5.98
CA GLY A 13 11.71 -36.10 5.96
C GLY A 13 12.67 -34.92 5.76
N GLY A 14 13.18 -34.37 6.86
CA GLY A 14 14.02 -33.17 6.84
C GLY A 14 15.39 -33.39 6.22
N LEU A 15 15.98 -32.30 5.72
CA LEU A 15 17.42 -32.23 5.45
C LEU A 15 17.90 -30.81 5.77
N VAL A 16 18.58 -30.67 6.91
CA VAL A 16 19.37 -29.49 7.26
C VAL A 16 20.82 -29.81 6.89
N VAL A 17 21.40 -29.04 5.98
CA VAL A 17 22.83 -29.09 5.68
C VAL A 17 23.47 -27.81 6.21
N ALA A 18 24.23 -27.95 7.30
CA ALA A 18 25.14 -26.94 7.79
C ALA A 18 26.54 -27.25 7.25
N VAL A 19 27.18 -26.29 6.57
CA VAL A 19 28.62 -26.34 6.24
C VAL A 19 29.26 -25.05 6.76
N LEU A 20 30.33 -25.22 7.54
CA LEU A 20 31.03 -24.19 8.28
C LEU A 20 32.54 -24.23 7.90
N THR A 21 33.16 -23.04 7.83
CA THR A 21 34.62 -22.73 7.87
C THR A 21 35.43 -22.92 6.56
N VAL A 22 36.50 -22.19 6.20
CA VAL A 22 37.35 -21.10 6.76
C VAL A 22 37.77 -20.17 5.59
N GLY A 23 38.01 -18.89 5.85
CA GLY A 23 38.41 -17.88 4.86
C GLY A 23 39.92 -17.77 4.54
N VAL A 24 40.24 -16.93 3.54
CA VAL A 24 41.53 -16.28 3.34
C VAL A 24 41.28 -14.84 2.87
N GLN A 25 41.99 -13.90 3.50
CA GLN A 25 41.99 -12.45 3.33
C GLN A 25 42.99 -11.98 2.26
N GLY A 26 42.75 -10.80 1.67
CA GLY A 26 43.72 -10.00 0.91
C GLY A 26 43.17 -9.54 -0.46
N LEU A 27 42.42 -8.45 -0.56
CA LEU A 27 42.84 -7.02 -0.62
C LEU A 27 43.47 -6.63 -1.98
N VAL A 28 42.71 -5.92 -2.81
CA VAL A 28 43.00 -4.54 -3.27
C VAL A 28 41.74 -3.91 -3.89
N ALA A 29 41.28 -2.81 -3.29
CA ALA A 29 40.32 -1.84 -3.85
C ALA A 29 41.14 -0.64 -4.42
N PRO A 30 40.55 0.50 -4.82
CA PRO A 30 39.13 0.85 -5.05
C PRO A 30 38.92 1.61 -6.38
N PHE A 31 37.67 1.85 -6.82
CA PHE A 31 37.29 3.10 -7.48
C PHE A 31 35.75 3.30 -7.41
N LEU A 32 35.35 4.24 -6.53
CA LEU A 32 34.30 5.28 -6.61
C LEU A 32 32.98 4.94 -7.35
N THR A 33 31.76 5.13 -6.82
CA THR A 33 31.25 6.15 -5.88
C THR A 33 29.95 5.65 -5.24
N THR A 34 29.79 5.86 -3.94
CA THR A 34 28.53 5.78 -3.19
C THR A 34 28.36 7.09 -2.46
N ASP A 35 27.24 7.76 -2.70
CA ASP A 35 26.59 8.64 -1.74
C ASP A 35 25.11 8.20 -1.80
N GLY A 36 24.55 7.46 -0.83
CA GLY A 36 24.85 7.46 0.59
C GLY A 36 24.14 8.61 1.30
N TYR A 37 22.86 8.85 0.98
CA TYR A 37 22.04 9.81 1.70
C TYR A 37 21.80 9.32 3.14
N ASN A 38 22.40 10.03 4.09
CA ASN A 38 22.22 9.87 5.52
C ASN A 38 21.50 11.11 6.06
N PRO A 39 20.30 11.01 6.64
CA PRO A 39 19.61 12.17 7.18
C PRO A 39 20.27 12.59 8.51
N PRO A 40 20.63 13.88 8.70
CA PRO A 40 21.10 14.33 10.01
C PRO A 40 19.91 14.58 10.95
N ASN A 41 19.94 13.95 12.12
CA ASN A 41 19.21 14.40 13.30
C ASN A 41 20.18 15.10 14.27
N SER A 42 19.72 16.23 14.79
CA SER A 42 20.47 17.30 15.46
C SER A 42 20.98 16.95 16.86
N THR A 43 22.12 17.53 17.26
CA THR A 43 22.37 17.95 18.65
C THR A 43 23.28 19.17 18.67
N ALA A 44 22.84 20.22 19.36
CA ALA A 44 23.43 21.56 19.41
C ALA A 44 24.43 21.75 20.56
N THR A 45 25.35 22.72 20.42
CA THR A 45 25.73 23.73 21.44
C THR A 45 26.54 24.87 20.78
N PRO A 46 26.61 26.07 21.38
CA PRO A 46 26.58 27.36 20.68
C PRO A 46 27.93 28.09 20.72
N ASP A 47 28.17 28.99 19.76
CA ASP A 47 29.13 30.09 19.95
C ASP A 47 28.72 31.32 19.13
N ASP A 48 28.92 32.47 19.74
CA ASP A 48 28.32 33.78 19.49
C ASP A 48 28.82 34.52 18.23
N GLY A 49 27.94 35.31 17.60
CA GLY A 49 28.38 36.35 16.66
C GLY A 49 27.31 36.89 15.71
N ALA A 50 26.42 37.76 16.19
CA ALA A 50 25.69 38.74 15.38
C ALA A 50 26.46 40.09 15.40
N PRO A 51 26.23 41.08 14.50
CA PRO A 51 25.04 41.25 13.66
C PRO A 51 25.28 41.69 12.20
N GLY A 52 24.23 41.58 11.38
CA GLY A 52 24.19 42.17 10.04
C GLY A 52 22.81 41.98 9.40
N ASP A 53 21.97 43.00 9.52
CA ASP A 53 20.61 43.07 8.99
C ASP A 53 20.56 43.01 7.45
N GLY A 54 19.69 42.13 6.94
CA GLY A 54 19.35 42.05 5.52
C GLY A 54 18.63 40.75 5.21
N ALA A 55 17.29 40.77 5.30
CA ALA A 55 16.43 39.60 5.09
C ALA A 55 16.54 39.03 3.66
N PRO A 56 16.69 37.70 3.51
CA PRO A 56 16.02 36.95 2.47
C PRO A 56 15.00 36.02 3.13
N GLY A 57 13.72 36.23 2.83
CA GLY A 57 12.67 35.26 3.16
C GLY A 57 12.77 34.06 2.24
N ASP A 58 13.82 33.25 2.40
CA ASP A 58 13.95 31.96 1.73
C ASP A 58 13.23 30.93 2.61
N GLY A 59 11.91 30.89 2.47
CA GLY A 59 11.11 29.79 2.99
C GLY A 59 11.42 28.57 2.15
N THR A 60 12.46 27.83 2.53
CA THR A 60 12.66 26.45 2.06
C THR A 60 11.33 25.72 2.20
N PRO A 61 10.70 25.20 1.13
CA PRO A 61 9.65 24.22 1.32
C PRO A 61 10.36 22.97 1.83
N ALA A 62 10.39 22.81 3.16
CA ALA A 62 10.48 21.49 3.73
C ALA A 62 9.41 20.68 3.01
N GLY A 63 9.82 19.65 2.27
CA GLY A 63 8.92 18.72 1.59
C GLY A 63 8.04 18.08 2.65
N SER A 64 6.93 18.75 2.94
CA SER A 64 5.82 18.20 3.69
C SER A 64 5.32 17.06 2.84
N SER A 65 5.65 15.84 3.20
CA SER A 65 4.85 14.68 2.83
C SER A 65 3.49 14.88 3.48
N THR A 66 2.66 15.74 2.89
CA THR A 66 1.26 15.91 3.26
C THR A 66 0.66 14.52 3.19
N PRO A 67 0.17 13.95 4.30
CA PRO A 67 -0.51 12.68 4.24
C PRO A 67 -1.64 12.85 3.23
N VAL A 68 -1.69 11.98 2.24
CA VAL A 68 -2.79 11.91 1.27
C VAL A 68 -4.10 12.09 2.03
N ASN A 69 -4.81 13.17 1.72
CA ASN A 69 -6.12 13.48 2.30
C ASN A 69 -6.13 13.42 3.84
N SER A 70 -5.22 14.15 4.49
CA SER A 70 -5.03 14.13 5.96
C SER A 70 -6.29 14.38 6.78
N ASP A 71 -7.22 15.14 6.19
CA ASP A 71 -8.44 15.63 6.82
C ASP A 71 -9.62 14.65 6.68
N TYR A 72 -9.42 13.53 5.97
CA TYR A 72 -10.45 12.52 5.80
C TYR A 72 -10.53 11.64 7.04
N GLU A 73 -11.70 11.04 7.24
CA GLU A 73 -11.87 9.93 8.16
C GLU A 73 -10.95 8.76 7.76
N ARG A 74 -10.59 7.91 8.72
CA ARG A 74 -9.65 6.81 8.52
C ARG A 74 -10.22 5.50 9.01
N ALA A 75 -10.01 4.46 8.21
CA ALA A 75 -10.30 3.08 8.57
C ALA A 75 -9.03 2.23 8.54
N THR A 76 -9.03 1.12 9.26
CA THR A 76 -8.07 0.04 9.03
C THR A 76 -8.78 -1.07 8.25
N VAL A 77 -8.25 -1.40 7.09
CA VAL A 77 -8.74 -2.51 6.26
C VAL A 77 -7.83 -3.71 6.47
N VAL A 78 -8.41 -4.83 6.86
CA VAL A 78 -7.72 -6.11 7.08
C VAL A 78 -8.25 -7.12 6.08
N VAL A 79 -7.36 -7.80 5.36
CA VAL A 79 -7.70 -8.82 4.37
C VAL A 79 -7.31 -10.19 4.91
N THR A 80 -8.20 -11.18 4.81
CA THR A 80 -7.98 -12.55 5.27
C THR A 80 -8.34 -13.58 4.20
N ASP A 81 -7.60 -14.70 4.17
CA ASP A 81 -7.95 -15.83 3.32
C ASP A 81 -9.19 -16.59 3.84
N GLY A 82 -9.68 -17.57 3.07
CA GLY A 82 -10.81 -18.42 3.46
C GLY A 82 -10.59 -19.30 4.71
N ASN A 83 -9.38 -19.29 5.30
CA ASN A 83 -9.07 -19.96 6.58
C ASN A 83 -9.00 -18.97 7.75
N GLY A 84 -9.20 -17.67 7.50
CA GLY A 84 -9.05 -16.59 8.48
C GLY A 84 -7.61 -16.15 8.73
N THR A 85 -6.66 -16.53 7.88
CA THR A 85 -5.26 -16.07 7.94
C THR A 85 -5.19 -14.65 7.42
N GLU A 86 -4.61 -13.73 8.20
CA GLU A 86 -4.37 -12.35 7.74
C GLU A 86 -3.35 -12.34 6.59
N LEU A 87 -3.79 -11.83 5.45
CA LEU A 87 -2.97 -11.64 4.24
C LEU A 87 -2.30 -10.26 4.24
N GLY A 88 -2.98 -9.25 4.78
CA GLY A 88 -2.42 -7.90 4.90
C GLY A 88 -3.35 -6.90 5.56
N ARG A 89 -2.78 -5.74 5.88
CA ARG A 89 -3.51 -4.62 6.47
C ARG A 89 -3.12 -3.28 5.86
N ILE A 90 -4.10 -2.40 5.72
CA ILE A 90 -3.95 -1.08 5.13
C ILE A 90 -4.64 -0.04 6.01
N ARG A 91 -3.98 1.12 6.22
CA ARG A 91 -4.65 2.31 6.76
C ARG A 91 -5.25 3.10 5.60
N ALA A 92 -6.57 3.13 5.50
CA ALA A 92 -7.26 3.76 4.40
C ALA A 92 -7.82 5.13 4.80
N ALA A 93 -7.63 6.14 3.96
CA ALA A 93 -8.46 7.34 4.00
C ALA A 93 -9.86 7.00 3.46
N VAL A 94 -10.92 7.49 4.08
CA VAL A 94 -12.31 7.19 3.68
C VAL A 94 -12.86 8.32 2.81
N ALA A 95 -13.14 8.01 1.54
CA ALA A 95 -13.74 8.91 0.58
C ALA A 95 -15.27 8.73 0.58
N GLU A 96 -15.95 9.37 1.52
CA GLU A 96 -17.39 9.19 1.72
C GLU A 96 -18.23 10.10 0.81
N SER A 97 -17.90 11.38 0.72
CA SER A 97 -18.66 12.32 -0.10
C SER A 97 -18.37 12.12 -1.59
N TYR A 98 -19.32 12.50 -2.45
CA TYR A 98 -19.14 12.47 -3.90
C TYR A 98 -17.86 13.20 -4.35
N GLN A 99 -17.54 14.35 -3.75
CA GLN A 99 -16.35 15.11 -4.10
C GLN A 99 -15.07 14.34 -3.74
N GLN A 100 -15.00 13.73 -2.56
CA GLN A 100 -13.86 12.91 -2.14
C GLN A 100 -13.69 11.69 -3.07
N LYS A 101 -14.80 11.01 -3.41
CA LYS A 101 -14.78 9.89 -4.36
C LYS A 101 -14.31 10.33 -5.74
N TYR A 102 -14.78 11.48 -6.21
CA TYR A 102 -14.39 12.03 -7.50
C TYR A 102 -12.90 12.38 -7.54
N THR A 103 -12.38 13.03 -6.50
CA THR A 103 -10.94 13.34 -6.40
C THR A 103 -10.10 12.07 -6.32
N GLY A 104 -10.48 11.12 -5.47
CA GLY A 104 -9.74 9.87 -5.28
C GLY A 104 -8.26 10.12 -4.97
N LEU A 105 -7.38 9.38 -5.64
CA LEU A 105 -5.93 9.55 -5.57
C LEU A 105 -5.34 10.53 -6.60
N SER A 106 -6.15 11.19 -7.43
CA SER A 106 -5.68 12.04 -8.55
C SER A 106 -4.76 13.20 -8.13
N GLU A 107 -4.91 13.70 -6.89
CA GLU A 107 -4.10 14.81 -6.34
C GLU A 107 -2.96 14.31 -5.45
N THR A 108 -2.57 13.04 -5.60
CA THR A 108 -1.53 12.38 -4.81
C THR A 108 -0.28 12.16 -5.66
N ASP A 109 0.89 12.58 -5.17
CA ASP A 109 2.15 12.31 -5.86
C ASP A 109 2.64 10.86 -5.64
N TYR A 110 2.39 10.30 -4.46
CA TYR A 110 2.71 8.92 -4.13
C TYR A 110 1.84 8.39 -2.99
N LEU A 111 1.54 7.09 -3.02
CA LEU A 111 0.82 6.39 -1.95
C LEU A 111 1.81 5.56 -1.11
N PRO A 112 1.94 5.80 0.21
CA PRO A 112 2.80 4.97 1.07
C PRO A 112 2.36 3.50 1.12
N ALA A 113 3.33 2.59 1.28
CA ALA A 113 3.13 1.13 1.24
C ALA A 113 2.06 0.56 2.20
N ASP A 114 1.78 1.27 3.30
CA ASP A 114 0.80 0.90 4.32
C ASP A 114 -0.47 1.78 4.28
N ARG A 115 -0.72 2.44 3.14
CA ARG A 115 -1.87 3.32 2.89
C ARG A 115 -2.72 2.85 1.72
N GLY A 116 -3.96 3.29 1.75
CA GLY A 116 -4.90 3.16 0.66
C GLY A 116 -6.02 4.20 0.78
N MET A 117 -7.01 4.06 -0.09
CA MET A 117 -8.25 4.82 -0.03
C MET A 117 -9.45 3.89 -0.11
N LEU A 118 -10.40 4.05 0.81
CA LEU A 118 -11.63 3.29 0.89
C LEU A 118 -12.79 4.15 0.41
N PHE A 119 -13.60 3.61 -0.49
CA PHE A 119 -14.75 4.27 -1.09
C PHE A 119 -16.03 3.50 -0.72
N PRO A 120 -16.75 3.91 0.33
CA PRO A 120 -17.98 3.26 0.77
C PRO A 120 -19.21 3.75 -0.03
N TYR A 121 -20.09 2.84 -0.45
CA TYR A 121 -21.37 3.12 -1.11
C TYR A 121 -22.55 2.63 -0.28
N ASP A 122 -23.68 3.35 -0.31
CA ASP A 122 -24.83 3.05 0.58
C ASP A 122 -25.42 1.67 0.33
N GLU A 123 -25.41 1.24 -0.92
CA GLU A 123 -25.87 -0.06 -1.38
C GLU A 123 -24.83 -0.68 -2.32
N PRO A 124 -24.71 -2.02 -2.37
CA PRO A 124 -23.84 -2.68 -3.33
C PRO A 124 -24.30 -2.39 -4.76
N GLY A 125 -23.35 -2.12 -5.65
CA GLY A 125 -23.66 -1.75 -7.02
C GLY A 125 -22.46 -1.89 -7.97
N ASN A 126 -22.71 -1.59 -9.24
CA ASN A 126 -21.65 -1.50 -10.23
C ASN A 126 -21.00 -0.11 -10.16
N HIS A 127 -19.68 -0.09 -10.01
CA HIS A 127 -18.88 1.13 -9.99
C HIS A 127 -17.72 1.01 -10.97
N THR A 128 -17.43 2.11 -11.68
CA THR A 128 -16.29 2.19 -12.60
C THR A 128 -15.31 3.22 -12.06
N TYR A 129 -14.07 2.81 -11.91
CA TYR A 129 -12.96 3.67 -11.53
C TYR A 129 -12.09 3.96 -12.76
N VAL A 130 -11.42 5.11 -12.74
CA VAL A 130 -10.53 5.57 -13.81
C VAL A 130 -9.22 6.07 -13.23
N MET A 131 -8.15 6.05 -14.01
CA MET A 131 -6.82 6.52 -13.60
C MET A 131 -6.61 8.01 -13.88
N ARG A 132 -7.67 8.81 -13.74
CA ARG A 132 -7.69 10.21 -14.14
C ARG A 132 -6.64 11.02 -13.37
N GLY A 133 -5.73 11.67 -14.10
CA GLY A 133 -4.69 12.51 -13.50
C GLY A 133 -3.70 11.74 -12.60
N MET A 134 -3.67 10.42 -12.67
CA MET A 134 -2.76 9.59 -11.86
C MET A 134 -1.35 9.59 -12.44
N SER A 135 -0.36 9.60 -11.55
CA SER A 135 1.09 9.53 -11.85
C SER A 135 1.75 8.24 -11.32
N PHE A 136 0.94 7.27 -10.89
CA PHE A 136 1.41 5.96 -10.42
C PHE A 136 0.30 4.92 -10.59
N GLY A 137 0.68 3.65 -10.70
CA GLY A 137 -0.27 2.54 -10.75
C GLY A 137 -0.85 2.19 -9.38
N ILE A 138 -2.04 1.58 -9.38
CA ILE A 138 -2.74 1.10 -8.18
C ILE A 138 -3.40 -0.25 -8.42
N ASP A 139 -3.66 -0.98 -7.34
CA ASP A 139 -4.64 -2.06 -7.39
C ASP A 139 -6.00 -1.51 -6.96
N ILE A 140 -7.05 -1.88 -7.69
CA ILE A 140 -8.44 -1.50 -7.41
C ILE A 140 -9.21 -2.75 -6.99
N VAL A 141 -9.61 -2.81 -5.72
CA VAL A 141 -10.23 -3.99 -5.10
C VAL A 141 -11.70 -3.70 -4.81
N TYR A 142 -12.58 -4.45 -5.45
CA TYR A 142 -14.03 -4.38 -5.23
C TYR A 142 -14.45 -5.38 -4.17
N ILE A 143 -15.27 -4.93 -3.23
CA ILE A 143 -15.65 -5.67 -2.02
C ILE A 143 -17.17 -5.60 -1.88
N ASP A 144 -17.83 -6.75 -1.75
CA ASP A 144 -19.28 -6.85 -1.55
C ASP A 144 -19.70 -6.42 -0.13
N ALA A 145 -21.01 -6.34 0.12
CA ALA A 145 -21.61 -5.97 1.39
C ALA A 145 -21.22 -6.91 2.55
N ASP A 146 -20.92 -8.18 2.25
CA ASP A 146 -20.49 -9.17 3.24
C ASP A 146 -18.97 -9.18 3.48
N GLY A 147 -18.23 -8.29 2.81
CA GLY A 147 -16.77 -8.21 2.89
C GLY A 147 -16.03 -9.08 1.88
N THR A 148 -16.72 -9.84 1.03
CA THR A 148 -16.06 -10.69 0.02
C THR A 148 -15.45 -9.84 -1.10
N ILE A 149 -14.19 -10.09 -1.45
CA ILE A 149 -13.57 -9.48 -2.63
C ILE A 149 -14.21 -10.09 -3.90
N THR A 150 -14.85 -9.25 -4.70
CA THR A 150 -15.55 -9.66 -5.94
C THR A 150 -14.68 -9.49 -7.18
N ARG A 151 -13.73 -8.55 -7.15
CA ARG A 151 -12.85 -8.24 -8.27
C ARG A 151 -11.60 -7.49 -7.82
N ILE A 152 -10.50 -7.76 -8.50
CA ILE A 152 -9.25 -7.01 -8.40
C ILE A 152 -8.84 -6.59 -9.80
N HIS A 153 -8.48 -5.32 -9.98
CA HIS A 153 -7.79 -4.84 -11.17
C HIS A 153 -6.40 -4.34 -10.79
N HIS A 154 -5.42 -4.62 -11.65
CA HIS A 154 -4.11 -4.00 -11.60
C HIS A 154 -4.09 -2.86 -12.62
N ALA A 155 -4.28 -1.63 -12.14
CA ALA A 155 -4.30 -0.44 -12.98
C ALA A 155 -2.89 0.14 -13.09
N GLU A 156 -2.27 -0.04 -14.25
CA GLU A 156 -0.96 0.54 -14.55
C GLU A 156 -1.01 2.07 -14.57
N GLU A 157 0.14 2.71 -14.36
CA GLU A 157 0.27 4.15 -14.55
C GLU A 157 -0.10 4.52 -16.01
N PRO A 158 -0.98 5.52 -16.21
CA PRO A 158 -1.26 6.01 -17.56
C PRO A 158 0.03 6.46 -18.27
N PRO A 159 0.20 6.18 -19.58
CA PRO A 159 1.33 6.66 -20.34
C PRO A 159 1.50 8.17 -20.25
N GLU A 160 2.74 8.66 -20.31
CA GLU A 160 3.01 10.10 -20.30
C GLU A 160 2.15 10.88 -21.31
N GLY A 161 1.46 11.91 -20.82
CA GLY A 161 0.58 12.75 -21.63
C GLY A 161 -0.85 12.23 -21.80
N ALA A 162 -1.17 11.03 -21.31
CA ALA A 162 -2.56 10.57 -21.17
C ALA A 162 -3.22 11.23 -19.96
N ASP A 163 -4.50 11.57 -20.07
CA ASP A 163 -5.26 12.15 -18.95
C ASP A 163 -5.84 11.10 -17.99
N GLY A 164 -5.79 9.82 -18.37
CA GLY A 164 -6.25 8.68 -17.57
C GLY A 164 -7.76 8.40 -17.62
N ASN A 165 -8.57 9.21 -18.32
CA ASN A 165 -10.03 9.06 -18.32
C ASN A 165 -10.51 7.82 -19.10
N ASP A 166 -9.79 7.42 -20.14
CA ASP A 166 -10.13 6.27 -20.99
C ASP A 166 -9.75 4.91 -20.36
N TYR A 167 -9.08 4.92 -19.21
CA TYR A 167 -8.61 3.72 -18.51
C TYR A 167 -9.65 3.31 -17.47
N GLU A 168 -10.70 2.63 -17.94
CA GLU A 168 -11.84 2.22 -17.10
C GLU A 168 -11.65 0.84 -16.48
N TYR A 169 -11.93 0.76 -15.18
CA TYR A 169 -11.87 -0.46 -14.39
C TYR A 169 -13.23 -0.67 -13.74
N PRO A 170 -14.14 -1.47 -14.32
CA PRO A 170 -15.48 -1.71 -13.75
C PRO A 170 -15.51 -2.92 -12.81
N GLY A 171 -16.36 -2.86 -11.78
CA GLY A 171 -16.60 -3.96 -10.85
C GLY A 171 -17.87 -3.77 -10.03
N TYR A 172 -18.25 -4.80 -9.27
CA TYR A 172 -19.43 -4.82 -8.40
C TYR A 172 -19.01 -4.86 -6.94
N GLY A 173 -19.53 -3.98 -6.09
CA GLY A 173 -19.24 -4.01 -4.66
C GLY A 173 -20.00 -2.92 -3.90
N GLN A 174 -20.03 -3.03 -2.58
CA GLN A 174 -20.45 -1.95 -1.69
C GLN A 174 -19.28 -1.06 -1.30
N TYR A 175 -18.06 -1.61 -1.33
CA TYR A 175 -16.84 -0.88 -1.05
C TYR A 175 -15.86 -1.07 -2.19
N VAL A 176 -15.06 -0.04 -2.45
CA VAL A 176 -13.87 -0.14 -3.29
C VAL A 176 -12.66 0.28 -2.47
N LEU A 177 -11.57 -0.45 -2.56
CA LEU A 177 -10.30 -0.16 -1.91
C LEU A 177 -9.23 0.03 -2.99
N GLU A 178 -8.60 1.21 -3.00
CA GLU A 178 -7.41 1.49 -3.79
C GLU A 178 -6.16 1.34 -2.91
N VAL A 179 -5.19 0.57 -3.37
CA VAL A 179 -3.89 0.35 -2.71
C VAL A 179 -2.77 0.44 -3.74
N ASN A 180 -1.51 0.40 -3.30
CA ASN A 180 -0.39 0.41 -4.23
C ASN A 180 -0.49 -0.70 -5.28
N TYR A 181 0.02 -0.40 -6.47
CA TYR A 181 0.19 -1.39 -7.54
C TYR A 181 0.88 -2.67 -7.03
N GLU A 182 0.35 -3.81 -7.44
CA GLU A 182 0.79 -5.16 -7.07
C GLU A 182 0.82 -5.42 -5.55
N TRP A 183 0.12 -4.62 -4.75
CA TRP A 183 -0.02 -4.90 -3.32
C TRP A 183 -0.75 -6.23 -3.12
N THR A 184 -1.83 -6.45 -3.86
CA THR A 184 -2.63 -7.69 -3.77
C THR A 184 -1.80 -8.90 -4.18
N THR A 185 -1.03 -8.80 -5.27
CA THR A 185 -0.10 -9.85 -5.72
C THR A 185 0.94 -10.19 -4.66
N ARG A 186 1.60 -9.18 -4.06
CA ARG A 186 2.64 -9.38 -3.04
C ARG A 186 2.12 -10.02 -1.76
N HIS A 187 0.84 -9.79 -1.43
CA HIS A 187 0.19 -10.35 -0.24
C HIS A 187 -0.61 -11.62 -0.53
N ASN A 188 -0.61 -12.12 -1.77
CA ASN A 188 -1.41 -13.26 -2.24
C ASN A 188 -2.92 -13.07 -2.05
N VAL A 189 -3.40 -11.83 -2.12
CA VAL A 189 -4.83 -11.50 -2.05
C VAL A 189 -5.50 -11.82 -3.37
N SER A 190 -6.64 -12.49 -3.32
CA SER A 190 -7.39 -13.01 -4.47
C SER A 190 -8.88 -12.74 -4.33
N VAL A 191 -9.61 -12.87 -5.44
CA VAL A 191 -11.08 -12.86 -5.42
C VAL A 191 -11.60 -14.00 -4.54
N GLY A 192 -12.57 -13.69 -3.68
CA GLY A 192 -13.13 -14.61 -2.68
C GLY A 192 -12.52 -14.50 -1.29
N ASP A 193 -11.40 -13.78 -1.12
CA ASP A 193 -10.89 -13.43 0.20
C ASP A 193 -11.83 -12.44 0.91
N GLU A 194 -11.74 -12.39 2.24
CA GLU A 194 -12.61 -11.56 3.08
C GLU A 194 -11.92 -10.28 3.52
N VAL A 195 -12.69 -9.20 3.61
CA VAL A 195 -12.26 -7.89 4.07
C VAL A 195 -13.03 -7.48 5.31
N ARG A 196 -12.30 -7.13 6.36
CA ARG A 196 -12.84 -6.46 7.55
C ARG A 196 -12.40 -5.00 7.59
N ILE A 197 -13.37 -4.11 7.79
CA ILE A 197 -13.14 -2.67 7.95
C ILE A 197 -13.29 -2.33 9.44
N GLU A 198 -12.23 -1.83 10.04
CA GLU A 198 -12.14 -1.49 11.46
C GLU A 198 -12.05 0.03 11.63
N GLY A 199 -12.70 0.57 12.67
CA GLY A 199 -12.66 2.00 12.99
C GLY A 199 -13.44 2.88 12.03
N TYR A 200 -14.28 2.30 11.19
CA TYR A 200 -15.28 2.98 10.36
C TYR A 200 -16.63 2.31 10.63
N GLU A 201 -17.50 3.02 11.32
CA GLU A 201 -18.86 2.57 11.65
C GLU A 201 -19.81 3.32 10.72
N ARG A 202 -20.65 2.56 10.00
CA ARG A 202 -21.68 3.14 9.12
C ARG A 202 -23.04 3.10 9.79
#